data_AF-A0A4Q9V2R3-F1
#
_entry.id   AF-A0A4Q9V2R3-F1
#
_cell.length_a   1.000
_cell.length_b   1.000
_cell.length_c   1.000
_cell.angle_alpha   90.00
_cell.angle_beta   90.00
_cell.angle_gamma   90.00
#
_symmetry.space_group_name_H-M   'P 1'
#
loop_
_entity.id
_entity.type
_entity.pdbx_description
1 polymer ?
#
loop_
_entity_poly.entity_id
_entity_poly.type
_entity_poly.pdbx_seq_one_letter_code
_entity_poly.pdbx_strand_id
1 'polypeptide(L)'
;RNFKKLRKNNYLNNFDIVCERLAISNKSNKQTFYDQLNPNQTTSSLSPVGIINRRDYSGDIIKYSVNTITLSDYIERKSVLKIDLLKIDIESYEPQAIEGLGRYLLKFKPIIILEILNEKVATELNKVIDTNEFQLFHLKKELKAERLEEFIVFDESIINWEWNYIIFHNNLEDKIREQTTLFDNLI
;
A
#
# COMPACT_ATOMS: atom_id res chain seq x y z
N ARG A 1 -6.06 -13.01 -13.54
CA ARG A 1 -7.20 -12.34 -14.23
C ARG A 1 -7.02 -10.83 -14.29
N ASN A 2 -6.81 -10.16 -13.14
CA ASN A 2 -6.76 -8.70 -13.01
C ASN A 2 -5.71 -8.02 -13.88
N PHE A 3 -4.49 -8.58 -13.98
CA PHE A 3 -3.43 -8.03 -14.84
C PHE A 3 -3.83 -7.80 -16.30
N LYS A 4 -4.60 -8.73 -16.90
CA LYS A 4 -5.07 -8.57 -18.29
C LYS A 4 -6.06 -7.40 -18.42
N LYS A 5 -6.93 -7.21 -17.43
CA LYS A 5 -7.87 -6.08 -17.39
C LYS A 5 -7.13 -4.76 -17.21
N LEU A 6 -6.15 -4.70 -16.29
CA LEU A 6 -5.30 -3.52 -16.09
C LEU A 6 -4.60 -3.11 -17.39
N ARG A 7 -3.94 -4.06 -18.08
CA ARG A 7 -3.29 -3.78 -19.37
C ARG A 7 -4.26 -3.30 -20.45
N LYS A 8 -5.46 -3.89 -20.52
CA LYS A 8 -6.50 -3.46 -21.46
C LYS A 8 -6.99 -2.05 -21.15
N ASN A 9 -7.26 -1.74 -19.88
CA ASN A 9 -7.70 -0.41 -19.45
C ASN A 9 -6.63 0.64 -19.76
N ASN A 10 -5.37 0.35 -19.46
CA ASN A 10 -4.26 1.24 -19.79
C ASN A 10 -4.16 1.51 -21.29
N TYR A 11 -4.20 0.45 -22.11
CA TYR A 11 -4.17 0.54 -23.57
C TYR A 11 -5.34 1.38 -24.13
N LEU A 12 -6.56 1.16 -23.65
CA LEU A 12 -7.75 1.88 -24.14
C LEU A 12 -7.73 3.38 -23.81
N ASN A 13 -7.09 3.77 -22.71
CA ASN A 13 -7.03 5.16 -22.27
C ASN A 13 -5.72 5.86 -22.68
N ASN A 14 -4.78 5.13 -23.29
CA ASN A 14 -3.48 5.66 -23.74
C ASN A 14 -2.71 6.39 -22.63
N PHE A 15 -2.70 5.84 -21.42
CA PHE A 15 -1.89 6.37 -20.32
C PHE A 15 -0.44 5.88 -20.42
N ASP A 16 0.50 6.72 -19.97
CA ASP A 16 1.91 6.36 -19.82
C ASP A 16 2.13 5.55 -18.53
N ILE A 17 1.57 4.34 -18.51
CA ILE A 17 1.68 3.42 -17.36
C ILE A 17 2.35 2.13 -17.83
N VAL A 18 3.42 1.74 -17.13
CA VAL A 18 4.03 0.42 -17.29
C VAL A 18 3.31 -0.58 -16.39
N CYS A 19 2.67 -1.59 -16.98
CA CYS A 19 2.00 -2.66 -16.22
C CYS A 19 2.94 -3.86 -16.03
N GLU A 20 3.32 -4.15 -14.79
CA GLU A 20 4.16 -5.30 -14.44
C GLU A 20 3.35 -6.44 -13.83
N ARG A 21 3.68 -7.69 -14.18
CA ARG A 21 3.05 -8.89 -13.60
C ARG A 21 3.94 -9.50 -12.53
N LEU A 22 4.20 -8.71 -11.49
CA LEU A 22 5.08 -9.06 -10.37
C LEU A 22 4.30 -8.92 -9.05
N ALA A 23 4.64 -9.74 -8.07
CA ALA A 23 4.15 -9.59 -6.70
C ALA A 23 5.25 -8.96 -5.84
N ILE A 24 4.91 -7.91 -5.10
CA ILE A 24 5.86 -7.19 -4.23
C ILE A 24 5.92 -7.87 -2.85
N SER A 25 7.13 -8.02 -2.31
CA SER A 25 7.38 -8.59 -0.97
C SER A 25 8.66 -8.04 -0.36
N ASN A 26 9.02 -8.48 0.85
CA ASN A 26 10.33 -8.27 1.46
C ASN A 26 11.37 -9.32 1.00
N LYS A 27 10.98 -10.28 0.16
CA LYS A 27 11.86 -11.36 -0.34
C LYS A 27 11.66 -11.58 -1.84
N SER A 28 12.75 -11.87 -2.55
CA SER A 28 12.75 -12.20 -3.98
C SER A 28 12.79 -13.71 -4.20
N ASN A 29 11.67 -14.40 -3.98
CA ASN A 29 11.55 -15.85 -4.13
C ASN A 29 10.15 -16.27 -4.61
N LYS A 30 9.85 -17.57 -4.61
CA LYS A 30 8.49 -18.04 -4.84
C LYS A 30 7.70 -18.02 -3.54
N GLN A 31 6.49 -17.46 -3.58
CA GLN A 31 5.56 -17.44 -2.45
C GLN A 31 4.18 -17.94 -2.86
N THR A 32 3.42 -18.39 -1.86
CA THR A 32 2.01 -18.76 -2.04
C THR A 32 1.20 -17.48 -2.16
N PHE A 33 0.45 -17.38 -3.26
CA PHE A 33 -0.53 -16.35 -3.50
C PHE A 33 -1.92 -16.94 -3.28
N TYR A 34 -2.75 -16.18 -2.58
CA TYR A 34 -4.10 -16.53 -2.21
C TYR A 34 -5.04 -15.68 -3.06
N ASP A 35 -6.01 -16.33 -3.69
CA ASP A 35 -6.91 -15.71 -4.65
C ASP A 35 -8.28 -16.38 -4.56
N GLN A 36 -9.27 -15.81 -5.22
CA GLN A 36 -10.66 -16.26 -5.18
C GLN A 36 -11.13 -16.65 -6.59
N LEU A 37 -11.92 -17.72 -6.70
CA LEU A 37 -12.47 -18.14 -7.99
C LEU A 37 -13.65 -17.26 -8.44
N ASN A 38 -14.30 -16.55 -7.52
CA ASN A 38 -15.46 -15.75 -7.82
C ASN A 38 -15.08 -14.59 -8.76
N PRO A 39 -15.66 -14.52 -9.98
CA PRO A 39 -15.34 -13.47 -10.93
C PRO A 39 -15.67 -12.06 -10.41
N ASN A 40 -16.62 -11.92 -9.49
CA ASN A 40 -17.04 -10.62 -8.98
C ASN A 40 -16.18 -10.13 -7.82
N GLN A 41 -15.24 -10.94 -7.34
CA GLN A 41 -14.30 -10.54 -6.31
C GLN A 41 -12.94 -10.18 -6.92
N THR A 42 -12.31 -9.15 -6.34
CA THR A 42 -11.10 -8.52 -6.89
C THR A 42 -9.90 -8.59 -5.94
N THR A 43 -10.11 -9.12 -4.73
CA THR A 43 -9.09 -9.25 -3.68
C THR A 43 -8.26 -10.51 -3.88
N SER A 44 -6.94 -10.34 -3.95
CA SER A 44 -5.94 -11.40 -3.97
C SER A 44 -4.69 -10.89 -3.23
N SER A 45 -3.99 -11.76 -2.49
CA SER A 45 -2.89 -11.31 -1.63
C SER A 45 -1.82 -12.40 -1.43
N LEU A 46 -0.62 -11.96 -1.03
CA LEU A 46 0.40 -12.83 -0.43
C LEU A 46 0.09 -13.16 1.04
N SER A 47 -0.84 -12.43 1.65
CA SER A 47 -1.34 -12.66 3.00
C SER A 47 -2.63 -13.47 2.99
N PRO A 48 -2.69 -14.64 3.65
CA PRO A 48 -3.96 -15.35 3.83
C PRO A 48 -4.94 -14.56 4.69
N VAL A 49 -4.45 -13.68 5.58
CA VAL A 49 -5.27 -12.90 6.51
C VAL A 49 -6.18 -11.91 5.78
N GLY A 50 -5.68 -11.25 4.73
CA GLY A 50 -6.45 -10.27 3.93
C GLY A 50 -7.65 -10.87 3.18
N ILE A 51 -7.71 -12.21 3.10
CA ILE A 51 -8.76 -12.96 2.41
C ILE A 51 -9.62 -13.76 3.39
N ILE A 52 -9.01 -14.47 4.35
CA ILE A 52 -9.71 -15.40 5.25
C ILE A 52 -10.53 -14.66 6.30
N ASN A 53 -10.09 -13.50 6.77
CA ASN A 53 -10.74 -12.79 7.89
C ASN A 53 -11.80 -11.78 7.43
N ARG A 54 -12.11 -11.73 6.13
CA ARG A 54 -13.20 -10.88 5.61
C ARG A 54 -14.55 -11.49 5.99
N ARG A 55 -15.31 -10.78 6.84
CA ARG A 55 -16.59 -11.23 7.43
C ARG A 55 -17.67 -11.53 6.37
N ASP A 56 -17.52 -11.00 5.17
CA ASP A 56 -18.42 -11.11 4.02
C ASP A 56 -18.06 -12.24 3.04
N TYR A 57 -17.02 -13.04 3.33
CA TYR A 57 -16.55 -14.07 2.40
C TYR A 57 -17.13 -15.46 2.68
N SER A 58 -17.69 -16.09 1.63
CA SER A 58 -18.27 -17.45 1.67
C SER A 58 -17.80 -18.37 0.52
N GLY A 59 -16.66 -18.06 -0.12
CA GLY A 59 -16.17 -18.79 -1.31
C GLY A 59 -14.98 -19.73 -1.08
N ASP A 60 -14.56 -20.41 -2.14
CA ASP A 60 -13.33 -21.21 -2.14
C ASP A 60 -12.08 -20.34 -2.39
N ILE A 61 -11.10 -20.47 -1.49
CA ILE A 61 -9.78 -19.86 -1.62
C ILE A 61 -8.90 -20.77 -2.47
N ILE A 62 -8.42 -20.25 -3.60
CA ILE A 62 -7.39 -20.91 -4.40
C ILE A 62 -6.00 -20.42 -3.99
N LYS A 63 -5.04 -21.35 -4.06
CA LYS A 63 -3.64 -21.10 -3.73
C LYS A 63 -2.77 -21.48 -4.92
N TYR A 64 -1.88 -20.60 -5.34
CA TYR A 64 -0.91 -20.89 -6.38
C TYR A 64 0.41 -20.17 -6.11
N SER A 65 1.50 -20.68 -6.67
CA SER A 65 2.82 -20.08 -6.48
C SER A 65 3.04 -18.91 -7.45
N VAL A 66 3.56 -17.80 -6.95
CA VAL A 66 3.99 -16.64 -7.74
C VAL A 66 5.44 -16.29 -7.44
N ASN A 67 6.13 -15.70 -8.42
CA ASN A 67 7.42 -15.08 -8.17
C ASN A 67 7.20 -13.73 -7.49
N THR A 68 7.94 -13.49 -6.42
CA THR A 68 7.97 -12.23 -5.68
C THR A 68 9.28 -11.50 -5.92
N ILE A 69 9.25 -10.19 -5.73
CA ILE A 69 10.40 -9.30 -5.85
C ILE A 69 10.31 -8.22 -4.79
N THR A 70 11.45 -7.78 -4.25
CA THR A 70 11.51 -6.58 -3.40
C THR A 70 11.41 -5.30 -4.25
N LEU A 71 10.88 -4.22 -3.67
CA LEU A 71 10.91 -2.92 -4.34
C LEU A 71 12.35 -2.46 -4.61
N SER A 72 13.28 -2.75 -3.69
CA SER A 72 14.72 -2.50 -3.88
C SER A 72 15.28 -3.19 -5.13
N ASP A 73 15.03 -4.49 -5.30
CA ASP A 73 15.48 -5.25 -6.46
C ASP A 73 14.83 -4.74 -7.74
N TYR A 74 13.55 -4.36 -7.67
CA TYR A 74 12.84 -3.79 -8.82
C TYR A 74 13.46 -2.46 -9.25
N ILE A 75 13.71 -1.56 -8.30
CA ILE A 75 14.37 -0.26 -8.52
C ILE A 75 15.72 -0.46 -9.21
N GLU A 76 16.53 -1.39 -8.73
CA GLU A 76 17.85 -1.69 -9.29
C GLU A 76 17.76 -2.27 -10.71
N ARG A 77 16.92 -3.29 -10.91
CA ARG A 77 16.75 -3.96 -12.21
C ARG A 77 16.20 -3.03 -13.28
N LYS A 78 15.31 -2.10 -12.90
CA LYS A 78 14.70 -1.13 -13.81
C LYS A 78 15.45 0.19 -13.88
N SER A 79 16.53 0.35 -13.12
CA SER A 79 17.28 1.60 -13.03
C SER A 79 16.38 2.79 -12.71
N VAL A 80 15.42 2.60 -11.80
CA VAL A 80 14.53 3.68 -11.34
C VAL A 80 15.36 4.69 -10.57
N LEU A 81 15.39 5.92 -11.05
CA LEU A 81 16.24 6.97 -10.48
C LEU A 81 15.60 7.64 -9.26
N LYS A 82 14.27 7.65 -9.19
CA LYS A 82 13.50 8.27 -8.11
C LYS A 82 12.06 7.73 -8.07
N ILE A 83 11.45 7.76 -6.89
CA ILE A 83 10.02 7.58 -6.69
C ILE A 83 9.54 8.79 -5.89
N ASP A 84 8.68 9.62 -6.48
CA ASP A 84 8.10 10.79 -5.78
C ASP A 84 6.85 10.40 -4.97
N LEU A 85 6.07 9.46 -5.47
CA LEU A 85 4.81 8.98 -4.88
C LEU A 85 4.74 7.45 -4.98
N LEU A 86 4.33 6.80 -3.89
CA LEU A 86 4.15 5.34 -3.81
C LEU A 86 2.79 5.03 -3.17
N LYS A 87 1.83 4.53 -3.96
CA LYS A 87 0.59 3.96 -3.42
C LYS A 87 0.76 2.45 -3.23
N ILE A 88 0.44 1.97 -2.04
CA ILE A 88 0.41 0.53 -1.71
C ILE A 88 -1.00 0.19 -1.22
N ASP A 89 -1.58 -0.79 -1.89
CA ASP A 89 -2.89 -1.37 -1.64
C ASP A 89 -2.77 -2.80 -2.15
N ILE A 90 -2.32 -3.69 -1.26
CA ILE A 90 -1.95 -5.08 -1.59
C ILE A 90 -2.52 -6.06 -0.57
N GLU A 91 -3.62 -5.67 0.07
CA GLU A 91 -4.50 -6.56 0.81
C GLU A 91 -3.78 -7.24 1.98
N SER A 92 -3.32 -6.43 2.95
CA SER A 92 -2.67 -6.85 4.21
C SER A 92 -1.24 -7.37 4.08
N TYR A 93 -0.49 -6.88 3.09
CA TYR A 93 0.93 -7.20 2.89
C TYR A 93 1.81 -5.94 2.75
N GLU A 94 1.24 -4.78 3.10
CA GLU A 94 1.88 -3.46 3.11
C GLU A 94 3.19 -3.43 3.92
N PRO A 95 3.29 -4.01 5.14
CA PRO A 95 4.51 -3.95 5.93
C PRO A 95 5.70 -4.59 5.21
N GLN A 96 5.49 -5.74 4.54
CA GLN A 96 6.53 -6.43 3.79
C GLN A 96 6.92 -5.69 2.52
N ALA A 97 5.98 -5.01 1.86
CA ALA A 97 6.32 -4.15 0.72
C ALA A 97 7.19 -2.97 1.14
N ILE A 98 6.88 -2.33 2.27
CA ILE A 98 7.69 -1.24 2.85
C ILE A 98 9.06 -1.76 3.29
N GLU A 99 9.12 -2.89 3.99
CA GLU A 99 10.38 -3.55 4.37
C GLU A 99 11.23 -3.86 3.11
N GLY A 100 10.61 -4.33 2.03
CA GLY A 100 11.25 -4.57 0.73
C GLY A 100 11.74 -3.33 0.00
N LEU A 101 11.27 -2.12 0.35
CA LEU A 101 11.81 -0.86 -0.15
C LEU A 101 13.18 -0.54 0.47
N GLY A 102 13.44 -1.03 1.69
CA GLY A 102 14.73 -0.99 2.36
C GLY A 102 15.37 0.40 2.34
N ARG A 103 16.65 0.47 1.90
CA ARG A 103 17.41 1.73 1.83
C ARG A 103 16.76 2.82 0.96
N TYR A 104 15.89 2.43 0.03
CA TYR A 104 15.25 3.39 -0.87
C TYR A 104 14.17 4.22 -0.19
N LEU A 105 13.66 3.79 0.97
CA LEU A 105 12.74 4.59 1.79
C LEU A 105 13.39 5.92 2.19
N LEU A 106 14.61 5.88 2.73
CA LEU A 106 15.37 7.07 3.13
C LEU A 106 16.10 7.76 1.97
N LYS A 107 16.47 7.00 0.92
CA LYS A 107 17.15 7.57 -0.26
C LYS A 107 16.20 8.39 -1.14
N PHE A 108 15.01 7.85 -1.44
CA PHE A 108 14.05 8.52 -2.33
C PHE A 108 13.06 9.39 -1.57
N LYS A 109 12.78 9.06 -0.30
CA LYS A 109 11.79 9.74 0.55
C LYS A 109 10.47 9.95 -0.21
N PRO A 110 9.87 8.88 -0.78
CA PRO A 110 8.60 9.04 -1.47
C PRO A 110 7.53 9.52 -0.50
N ILE A 111 6.55 10.26 -1.01
CA ILE A 111 5.25 10.37 -0.34
C ILE A 111 4.58 9.01 -0.51
N ILE A 112 4.11 8.38 0.57
CA ILE A 112 3.54 7.04 0.51
C ILE A 112 2.09 7.10 0.95
N ILE A 113 1.22 6.44 0.18
CA ILE A 113 -0.19 6.24 0.53
C ILE A 113 -0.39 4.75 0.80
N LEU A 114 -0.91 4.40 1.96
CA LEU A 114 -1.15 3.02 2.40
C LEU A 114 -2.63 2.78 2.62
N GLU A 115 -3.09 1.55 2.40
CA GLU A 115 -4.38 1.07 2.88
C GLU A 115 -4.16 0.09 4.06
N ILE A 116 -4.73 0.36 5.23
CA ILE A 116 -4.53 -0.45 6.44
C ILE A 116 -5.86 -1.10 6.84
N LEU A 117 -5.94 -2.41 6.66
CA LEU A 117 -7.18 -3.18 6.81
C LEU A 117 -7.36 -3.85 8.18
N ASN A 118 -6.30 -3.97 8.99
CA ASN A 118 -6.37 -4.64 10.29
C ASN A 118 -5.21 -4.26 11.22
N GLU A 119 -5.40 -4.47 12.52
CA GLU A 119 -4.43 -4.12 13.55
C GLU A 119 -3.07 -4.78 13.37
N LYS A 120 -3.02 -5.99 12.80
CA LYS A 120 -1.75 -6.67 12.55
C LYS A 120 -0.92 -5.88 11.53
N VAL A 121 -1.53 -5.37 10.46
CA VAL A 121 -0.84 -4.52 9.48
C VAL A 121 -0.33 -3.24 10.13
N ALA A 122 -1.16 -2.55 10.92
CA ALA A 122 -0.76 -1.36 11.67
C ALA A 122 0.42 -1.64 12.61
N THR A 123 0.34 -2.70 13.41
CA THR A 123 1.38 -3.14 14.34
C THR A 123 2.71 -3.42 13.64
N GLU A 124 2.69 -4.09 12.49
CA GLU A 124 3.91 -4.37 11.74
C GLU A 124 4.46 -3.11 11.04
N LEU A 125 3.61 -2.19 10.59
CA LEU A 125 4.04 -0.90 10.03
C LEU A 125 4.76 -0.04 11.08
N ASN A 126 4.26 -0.01 12.33
CA ASN A 126 4.91 0.68 13.44
C ASN A 126 6.32 0.16 13.76
N LYS A 127 6.68 -1.05 13.31
CA LYS A 127 8.03 -1.62 13.48
C LYS A 127 8.99 -1.22 12.37
N VAL A 128 8.48 -0.87 11.19
CA VAL A 128 9.31 -0.63 9.99
C VAL A 128 9.38 0.84 9.58
N ILE A 129 8.49 1.69 10.11
CA ILE A 129 8.48 3.13 9.87
C ILE A 129 8.78 3.85 11.18
N ASP A 130 9.80 4.71 11.17
CA ASP A 130 10.13 5.59 12.28
C ASP A 130 9.33 6.89 12.18
N THR A 131 8.36 7.09 13.06
CA THR A 131 7.52 8.30 13.10
C THR A 131 8.27 9.53 13.63
N ASN A 132 9.52 9.37 14.11
CA ASN A 132 10.40 10.52 14.35
C ASN A 132 10.98 11.08 13.05
N GLU A 133 11.14 10.26 12.00
CA GLU A 133 11.66 10.68 10.70
C GLU A 133 10.54 10.99 9.68
N PHE A 134 9.39 10.34 9.84
CA PHE A 134 8.23 10.45 8.95
C PHE A 134 7.00 10.99 9.68
N GLN A 135 6.29 11.91 9.02
CA GLN A 135 4.96 12.31 9.47
C GLN A 135 3.92 11.31 8.98
N LEU A 136 2.96 11.01 9.86
CA LEU A 136 1.87 10.09 9.60
C LEU A 136 0.53 10.82 9.73
N PHE A 137 -0.29 10.67 8.69
CA PHE A 137 -1.64 11.20 8.64
C PHE A 137 -2.62 10.10 8.28
N HIS A 138 -3.70 10.00 9.04
CA HIS A 138 -4.85 9.21 8.68
C HIS A 138 -5.85 10.08 7.91
N LEU A 139 -6.22 9.66 6.71
CA LEU A 139 -7.22 10.37 5.92
C LEU A 139 -8.61 10.07 6.47
N LYS A 140 -9.49 11.05 6.43
CA LYS A 140 -10.88 10.97 6.89
C LYS A 140 -11.81 11.42 5.78
N LYS A 141 -13.11 11.15 5.93
CA LYS A 141 -14.12 11.69 5.02
C LYS A 141 -14.11 13.22 4.98
N GLU A 142 -14.74 13.77 3.95
CA GLU A 142 -14.86 15.23 3.76
C GLU A 142 -13.50 15.93 3.62
N LEU A 143 -12.51 15.24 3.02
CA LEU A 143 -11.16 15.75 2.78
C LEU A 143 -10.40 16.13 4.05
N LYS A 144 -10.79 15.57 5.20
CA LYS A 144 -10.12 15.79 6.49
C LYS A 144 -8.94 14.84 6.69
N ALA A 145 -8.03 15.19 7.59
CA ALA A 145 -6.94 14.32 8.02
C ALA A 145 -6.64 14.48 9.51
N GLU A 146 -6.17 13.42 10.14
CA GLU A 146 -5.74 13.41 11.53
C GLU A 146 -4.25 13.04 11.56
N ARG A 147 -3.43 13.84 12.24
CA ARG A 147 -2.02 13.50 12.45
C ARG A 147 -1.92 12.47 13.56
N LEU A 148 -1.15 11.41 13.34
CA LEU A 148 -0.97 10.33 14.30
C LEU A 148 0.52 10.14 14.63
N GLU A 149 0.80 9.63 15.83
CA GLU A 149 2.15 9.26 16.28
C GLU A 149 2.47 7.79 15.97
N GLU A 150 1.45 6.98 15.69
CA GLU A 150 1.56 5.57 15.31
C GLU A 150 0.39 5.14 14.41
N PHE A 151 0.61 4.08 13.62
CA PHE A 151 -0.46 3.42 12.89
C PHE A 151 -1.40 2.71 13.86
N ILE A 152 -2.68 2.98 13.73
CA ILE A 152 -3.77 2.31 14.45
C ILE A 152 -4.85 1.94 13.43
N VAL A 153 -5.65 0.92 13.71
CA VAL A 153 -6.88 0.65 12.95
C VAL A 153 -8.03 1.09 13.82
N PHE A 154 -8.91 1.91 13.27
CA PHE A 154 -10.11 2.30 13.98
C PHE A 154 -11.31 1.50 13.48
N ASP A 155 -12.31 1.42 14.35
CA ASP A 155 -13.51 0.64 14.14
C ASP A 155 -14.33 1.21 12.97
N GLU A 156 -14.77 0.32 12.07
CA GLU A 156 -15.69 0.65 10.97
C GLU A 156 -17.02 1.23 11.46
N SER A 157 -17.36 1.03 12.74
CA SER A 157 -18.51 1.65 13.41
C SER A 157 -18.36 3.17 13.63
N ILE A 158 -17.16 3.72 13.47
CA ILE A 158 -16.90 5.15 13.63
C ILE A 158 -17.33 5.91 12.37
N ILE A 159 -18.24 6.87 12.55
CA ILE A 159 -18.68 7.80 11.51
C ILE A 159 -17.44 8.54 10.96
N ASN A 160 -17.23 8.47 9.64
CA ASN A 160 -16.12 9.10 8.88
C ASN A 160 -14.79 8.34 8.81
N TRP A 161 -14.79 7.04 9.09
CA TRP A 161 -13.66 6.14 8.88
C TRP A 161 -13.27 5.96 7.39
N GLU A 162 -11.97 5.89 7.13
CA GLU A 162 -11.34 5.55 5.84
C GLU A 162 -10.13 4.64 6.12
N TRP A 163 -9.72 3.79 5.18
CA TRP A 163 -8.54 2.91 5.38
C TRP A 163 -7.22 3.53 4.94
N ASN A 164 -7.25 4.74 4.38
CA ASN A 164 -6.10 5.35 3.72
C ASN A 164 -5.27 6.21 4.67
N TYR A 165 -3.96 6.04 4.60
CA TYR A 165 -2.97 6.80 5.35
C TYR A 165 -1.99 7.43 4.39
N ILE A 166 -1.48 8.60 4.74
CA ILE A 166 -0.37 9.26 4.05
C ILE A 166 0.81 9.32 5.02
N ILE A 167 1.99 8.93 4.53
CA ILE A 167 3.27 9.15 5.22
C ILE A 167 4.26 9.86 4.30
N PHE A 168 5.07 10.73 4.88
CA PHE A 168 6.17 11.38 4.18
C PHE A 168 7.27 11.79 5.16
N HIS A 169 8.51 11.82 4.69
CA HIS A 169 9.64 12.22 5.53
C HIS A 169 9.50 13.71 5.92
N ASN A 170 9.93 14.09 7.14
CA ASN A 170 9.74 15.43 7.71
C ASN A 170 10.22 16.58 6.79
N ASN A 171 11.31 16.36 6.04
CA ASN A 171 11.83 17.34 5.07
C ASN A 171 10.90 17.65 3.88
N LEU A 172 9.78 16.95 3.72
CA LEU A 172 8.79 17.23 2.69
C LEU A 172 7.63 18.11 3.18
N GLU A 173 7.61 18.52 4.45
CA GLU A 173 6.51 19.30 5.02
C GLU A 173 6.17 20.53 4.19
N ASP A 174 7.14 21.40 3.89
CA ASP A 174 6.92 22.62 3.12
C ASP A 174 6.30 22.30 1.76
N LYS A 175 6.83 21.28 1.06
CA LYS A 175 6.29 20.82 -0.22
C LYS A 175 4.83 20.36 -0.08
N ILE A 176 4.50 19.61 0.97
CA ILE A 176 3.14 19.13 1.20
C ILE A 176 2.20 20.29 1.52
N ARG A 177 2.62 21.26 2.33
CA ARG A 177 1.86 22.48 2.63
C ARG A 177 1.61 23.31 1.38
N GLU A 178 2.60 23.44 0.50
CA GLU A 178 2.49 24.26 -0.72
C GLU A 178 1.67 23.58 -1.83
N GLN A 179 1.72 22.24 -1.91
CA GLN A 179 1.19 21.50 -3.07
C GLN A 179 -0.08 20.70 -2.77
N THR A 180 -0.53 20.66 -1.51
CA THR A 180 -1.70 19.90 -1.09
C THR A 180 -2.49 20.66 -0.03
N THR A 181 -3.73 20.26 0.19
CA THR A 181 -4.57 20.79 1.26
C THR A 181 -4.52 19.94 2.53
N LEU A 182 -3.53 19.05 2.68
CA LEU A 182 -3.48 18.10 3.80
C LEU A 182 -3.48 18.82 5.15
N PHE A 183 -2.67 19.86 5.29
CA PHE A 183 -2.55 20.63 6.53
C PHE A 183 -3.71 21.61 6.76
N ASP A 184 -4.40 22.03 5.71
CA ASP A 184 -5.56 22.93 5.82
C ASP A 184 -6.80 22.22 6.36
N ASN A 185 -6.83 20.88 6.28
CA ASN A 185 -7.98 20.06 6.66
C ASN A 185 -7.69 19.15 7.87
N LEU A 186 -6.80 19.56 8.77
CA LEU A 186 -6.55 18.80 10.00
C LEU A 186 -7.73 18.92 10.97
N ILE A 187 -8.05 17.80 11.64
CA ILE A 187 -9.06 17.71 12.72
C ILE A 187 -8.44 17.30 14.05
#